data_AF-E6QNY5-F1
#
_entry.id   AF-E6QNY5-F1
#
_cell.length_a   1.000
_cell.length_b   1.000
_cell.length_c   1.000
_cell.angle_alpha   90.00
_cell.angle_beta   90.00
_cell.angle_gamma   90.00
#
_symmetry.space_group_name_H-M   'P 1'
#
loop_
_entity.id
_entity.type
_entity.pdbx_description
1 polymer ?
#
loop_
_entity_poly.entity_id
_entity_poly.type
_entity_poly.pdbx_seq_one_letter_code
_entity_poly.pdbx_strand_id
1 'polypeptide(L)'
;MAALYCFLTGFESLRPARFYLCWALLALAMLAKGLIAPVFFLAAVIPMMMVSGQWRRWRNTKPFSGLLLFLLISAPWHILAGLRNPDQGHPVGNIPTPGNVHGFWYFYFLNEHVFRFLGTRYPHDYNRMPQIWYWLAHLVWLFPWSLFLPAALMVAWKTRHSWLQHLRRDAGQTVDFYLDNAAREDAAAYVLGLKFRSRSAWLLGFFAVFTLLFFAISTNQEYYTWPAWIPILMLTSAMLAELEQSCENNRDPLHGRPWILAAHWVFTILGLLVAAALGWGLWSSRSMPYVADVGNLLAHRAVGDYTLSTSHLFDLTAASFAALRLPAVIAAITLLVGPVAGLLLRLRRRNLSATLSVALTAAVFLIAAHIAFARFEPMLSSRQMADTLLQSASPADVFIIYGDQSDASSVVFYTHRFFGRPALLVHGTASSMLWGSCYPDAPKIFLTDNQLVSVWGAGHRHWLFAQDTNRSSVEQLLAGRLFPVQSIADKTLWTDRPL
;
A
#
# COMPACT_ATOMS: atom_id res chain seq x y z
N MET A 1 2.64 -1.40 13.60
CA MET A 1 1.53 -1.65 14.55
C MET A 1 1.92 -2.55 15.71
N ALA A 2 2.40 -3.77 15.49
CA ALA A 2 2.76 -4.70 16.58
C ALA A 2 3.78 -4.12 17.59
N ALA A 3 4.79 -3.38 17.13
CA ALA A 3 5.72 -2.66 18.01
C ALA A 3 5.02 -1.63 18.91
N LEU A 4 4.11 -0.81 18.36
CA LEU A 4 3.32 0.17 19.12
C LEU A 4 2.44 -0.50 20.19
N TYR A 5 1.84 -1.65 19.85
CA TYR A 5 1.06 -2.44 20.80
C TYR A 5 1.94 -3.00 21.95
N CYS A 6 3.13 -3.51 21.63
CA CYS A 6 4.07 -4.00 22.63
C CYS A 6 4.58 -2.88 23.53
N PHE A 7 4.84 -1.69 22.96
CA PHE A 7 5.19 -0.49 23.71
C PHE A 7 4.09 -0.12 24.71
N LEU A 8 2.84 -0.02 24.24
CA LEU A 8 1.71 0.35 25.07
C LEU A 8 1.45 -0.66 26.19
N THR A 9 1.37 -1.95 25.84
CA THR A 9 1.13 -3.04 26.81
C THR A 9 2.32 -3.25 27.76
N GLY A 10 3.53 -2.83 27.40
CA GLY A 10 4.69 -2.81 28.29
C GLY A 10 4.51 -1.88 29.48
N PHE A 11 3.90 -0.71 29.27
CA PHE A 11 3.57 0.22 30.36
C PHE A 11 2.40 -0.24 31.23
N GLU A 12 1.45 -0.96 30.65
CA GLU A 12 0.29 -1.52 31.36
C GLU A 12 0.69 -2.71 32.25
N SER A 13 1.38 -3.69 31.66
CA SER A 13 1.72 -4.95 32.34
C SER A 13 2.99 -4.85 33.19
N LEU A 14 3.76 -3.77 33.06
CA LEU A 14 5.09 -3.58 33.67
C LEU A 14 6.08 -4.73 33.37
N ARG A 15 5.82 -5.55 32.34
CA ARG A 15 6.67 -6.69 31.96
C ARG A 15 7.81 -6.23 31.06
N PRO A 16 9.09 -6.37 31.45
CA PRO A 16 10.24 -5.98 30.63
C PRO A 16 10.28 -6.65 29.25
N ALA A 17 9.80 -7.90 29.15
CA ALA A 17 9.76 -8.67 27.92
C ALA A 17 8.97 -7.97 26.79
N ARG A 18 7.92 -7.20 27.12
CA ARG A 18 7.13 -6.46 26.13
C ARG A 18 7.95 -5.36 25.46
N PHE A 19 8.85 -4.70 26.20
CA PHE A 19 9.73 -3.69 25.63
C PHE A 19 10.81 -4.32 24.74
N TYR A 20 11.39 -5.46 25.13
CA TYR A 20 12.31 -6.18 24.25
C TYR A 20 11.63 -6.67 22.96
N LEU A 21 10.40 -7.19 23.06
CA LEU A 21 9.62 -7.56 21.88
C LEU A 21 9.32 -6.34 20.99
N CYS A 22 9.05 -5.17 21.60
CA CYS A 22 8.88 -3.92 20.86
C CYS A 22 10.14 -3.57 20.05
N TRP A 23 11.33 -3.62 20.67
CA TRP A 23 12.60 -3.35 19.99
C TRP A 23 12.88 -4.37 18.87
N ALA A 24 12.64 -5.66 19.12
CA ALA A 24 12.81 -6.70 18.13
C ALA A 24 11.89 -6.51 16.91
N LEU A 25 10.60 -6.24 17.14
CA LEU A 25 9.64 -5.95 16.07
C LEU A 25 9.99 -4.68 15.30
N LEU A 26 10.56 -3.67 15.97
CA LEU A 26 11.04 -2.46 15.31
C LEU A 26 12.25 -2.73 14.41
N ALA A 27 13.18 -3.59 14.85
CA ALA A 27 14.32 -4.01 14.05
C ALA A 27 13.88 -4.80 12.80
N LEU A 28 12.93 -5.74 12.97
CA LEU A 28 12.34 -6.46 11.84
C LEU A 28 11.62 -5.52 10.86
N ALA A 29 10.92 -4.51 11.36
CA ALA A 29 10.30 -3.49 10.52
C ALA A 29 11.34 -2.65 9.75
N MET A 30 12.49 -2.33 10.35
CA MET A 30 13.60 -1.68 9.65
C MET A 30 14.19 -2.58 8.57
N LEU A 31 14.36 -3.88 8.81
CA LEU A 31 14.83 -4.81 7.79
C LEU A 31 13.82 -4.97 6.63
N ALA A 32 12.52 -4.79 6.89
CA ALA A 32 11.49 -4.89 5.87
C ALA A 32 11.35 -3.62 4.99
N LYS A 33 11.50 -2.42 5.57
CA LYS A 33 11.23 -1.16 4.84
C LYS A 33 12.14 0.02 5.20
N GLY A 34 13.31 -0.26 5.78
CA GLY A 34 14.32 0.74 6.11
C GLY A 34 13.99 1.66 7.28
N LEU A 35 14.69 2.80 7.33
CA LEU A 35 14.69 3.74 8.45
C LEU A 35 13.33 4.39 8.71
N ILE A 36 12.39 4.29 7.78
CA ILE A 36 11.05 4.84 7.96
C ILE A 36 10.34 4.22 9.18
N ALA A 37 10.57 2.94 9.46
CA ALA A 37 9.94 2.25 10.59
C ALA A 37 10.32 2.85 11.96
N PRO A 38 11.61 2.99 12.34
CA PRO A 38 11.99 3.65 13.59
C PRO A 38 11.59 5.12 13.64
N VAL A 39 11.70 5.87 12.53
CA VAL A 39 11.28 7.28 12.50
C VAL A 39 9.80 7.43 12.86
N PHE A 40 8.92 6.66 12.22
CA PHE A 40 7.47 6.74 12.42
C PHE A 40 7.05 6.20 13.79
N PHE A 41 7.73 5.16 14.28
CA PHE A 41 7.52 4.66 15.64
C PHE A 41 7.83 5.73 16.68
N LEU A 42 9.01 6.36 16.60
CA LEU A 42 9.42 7.41 17.53
C LEU A 42 8.52 8.65 17.44
N ALA A 43 8.10 9.03 16.22
CA ALA A 43 7.20 10.14 16.01
C ALA A 43 5.81 9.95 16.63
N ALA A 44 5.38 8.70 16.85
CA ALA A 44 4.14 8.42 17.60
C ALA A 44 4.39 8.30 19.12
N VAL A 45 5.48 7.61 19.49
CA VAL A 45 5.80 7.26 20.88
C VAL A 45 6.22 8.48 21.70
N ILE A 46 7.09 9.34 21.16
CA ILE A 46 7.62 10.50 21.89
C ILE A 46 6.49 11.47 22.28
N PRO A 47 5.63 11.95 21.36
CA PRO A 47 4.50 12.82 21.73
C PRO A 47 3.55 12.15 22.71
N MET A 48 3.28 10.85 22.56
CA MET A 48 2.44 10.11 23.50
C MET A 48 3.03 10.09 24.91
N MET A 49 4.33 9.83 25.06
CA MET A 49 5.03 9.85 26.35
C MET A 49 5.04 11.25 26.98
N MET A 50 5.16 12.30 26.17
CA MET A 50 5.08 13.69 26.63
C MET A 50 3.68 14.04 27.14
N VAL A 51 2.62 13.70 26.38
CA VAL A 51 1.23 14.03 26.74
C VAL A 51 0.74 13.21 27.94
N SER A 52 1.11 11.93 28.02
CA SER A 52 0.74 11.02 29.11
C SER A 52 1.55 11.22 30.40
N GLY A 53 2.62 12.02 30.38
CA GLY A 53 3.52 12.19 31.53
C GLY A 53 4.46 11.00 31.78
N GLN A 54 4.41 9.94 30.96
CA GLN A 54 5.25 8.75 31.09
C GLN A 54 6.71 8.97 30.69
N TRP A 55 7.06 10.14 30.14
CA TRP A 55 8.43 10.51 29.78
C TRP A 55 9.43 10.31 30.94
N ARG A 56 9.01 10.50 32.20
CA ARG A 56 9.86 10.24 33.39
C ARG A 56 10.23 8.77 33.54
N ARG A 57 9.40 7.86 33.03
CA ARG A 57 9.60 6.40 33.07
C ARG A 57 10.29 5.87 31.80
N TRP A 58 10.99 6.72 31.04
CA TRP A 58 11.70 6.31 29.81
C TRP A 58 12.68 5.15 30.03
N ARG A 59 13.29 5.02 31.21
CA ARG A 59 14.17 3.88 31.52
C ARG A 59 13.46 2.53 31.48
N ASN A 60 12.13 2.50 31.70
CA ASN A 60 11.34 1.28 31.61
C ASN A 60 11.29 0.72 30.19
N THR A 61 11.45 1.58 29.17
CA THR A 61 11.47 1.16 27.76
C THR A 61 12.74 0.41 27.37
N LYS A 62 13.67 0.21 28.32
CA LYS A 62 14.95 -0.47 28.12
C LYS A 62 15.75 0.17 26.97
N PRO A 63 16.01 1.47 27.02
CA PRO A 63 16.59 2.22 25.90
C PRO A 63 17.98 1.70 25.50
N PHE A 64 18.83 1.32 26.46
CA PHE A 64 20.18 0.83 26.16
C PHE A 64 20.18 -0.65 25.74
N SER A 65 19.67 -1.54 26.58
CA SER A 65 19.66 -2.98 26.28
C SER A 65 18.73 -3.33 25.12
N GLY A 66 17.63 -2.59 24.96
CA GLY A 66 16.72 -2.70 23.83
C GLY A 66 17.32 -2.16 22.53
N LEU A 67 18.07 -1.04 22.57
CA LEU A 67 18.82 -0.57 21.41
C LEU A 67 19.91 -1.57 21.00
N LEU A 68 20.61 -2.16 21.97
CA LEU A 68 21.59 -3.23 21.69
C LEU A 68 20.92 -4.41 21.00
N LEU A 69 19.76 -4.86 21.49
CA LEU A 69 18.97 -5.90 20.83
C LEU A 69 18.53 -5.49 19.41
N PHE A 70 18.06 -4.25 19.24
CA PHE A 70 17.68 -3.72 17.94
C PHE A 70 18.86 -3.76 16.96
N LEU A 71 20.03 -3.29 17.37
CA LEU A 71 21.25 -3.30 16.55
C LEU A 71 21.72 -4.73 16.29
N LEU A 72 21.64 -5.63 17.27
CA LEU A 72 21.99 -7.04 17.10
C LEU A 72 21.16 -7.71 16.00
N ILE A 73 19.91 -7.29 15.81
CA ILE A 73 19.02 -7.82 14.78
C ILE A 73 19.22 -7.09 13.44
N SER A 74 19.22 -5.75 13.43
CA SER A 74 19.17 -4.97 12.19
C SER A 74 20.56 -4.70 11.59
N ALA A 75 21.58 -4.46 12.42
CA ALA A 75 22.90 -4.06 11.95
C ALA A 75 23.64 -5.14 11.12
N PRO A 76 23.60 -6.45 11.45
CA PRO A 76 24.39 -7.45 10.73
C PRO A 76 24.16 -7.44 9.22
N TRP A 77 22.90 -7.38 8.77
CA TRP A 77 22.58 -7.34 7.35
C TRP A 77 23.07 -6.04 6.69
N HIS A 78 22.85 -4.88 7.31
CA HIS A 78 23.28 -3.59 6.75
C HIS A 78 24.81 -3.46 6.68
N ILE A 79 25.52 -4.01 7.67
CA ILE A 79 26.99 -4.05 7.71
C ILE A 79 27.50 -4.97 6.59
N LEU A 80 26.98 -6.21 6.50
CA LEU A 80 27.40 -7.16 5.46
C LEU A 80 27.09 -6.66 4.05
N ALA A 81 25.91 -6.07 3.83
CA ALA A 81 25.54 -5.49 2.55
C ALA A 81 26.47 -4.32 2.16
N GLY A 82 26.85 -3.48 3.13
CA GLY A 82 27.82 -2.40 2.93
C GLY A 82 29.22 -2.90 2.60
N LEU A 83 29.73 -3.84 3.39
CA LEU A 83 31.07 -4.41 3.18
C LEU A 83 31.16 -5.20 1.87
N ARG A 84 30.07 -5.85 1.44
CA ARG A 84 30.05 -6.62 0.18
C ARG A 84 29.92 -5.75 -1.05
N ASN A 85 29.35 -4.54 -0.93
CA ASN A 85 29.10 -3.61 -2.03
C ASN A 85 29.69 -2.22 -1.70
N PRO A 86 31.02 -2.09 -1.62
CA PRO A 86 31.68 -0.81 -1.35
C PRO A 86 31.67 0.08 -2.60
N ASP A 87 31.96 1.37 -2.40
CA ASP A 87 32.19 2.34 -3.48
C ASP A 87 33.21 1.80 -4.50
N GLN A 88 32.93 2.02 -5.78
CA GLN A 88 33.79 1.64 -6.90
C GLN A 88 34.26 2.90 -7.62
N GLY A 89 35.57 2.96 -7.94
CA GLY A 89 36.18 4.09 -8.65
C GLY A 89 36.17 5.40 -7.84
N HIS A 90 35.87 6.51 -8.51
CA HIS A 90 35.78 7.86 -7.94
C HIS A 90 34.40 8.46 -8.20
N PRO A 91 33.35 7.99 -7.53
CA PRO A 91 32.00 8.51 -7.72
C PRO A 91 31.91 9.98 -7.30
N VAL A 92 31.35 10.81 -8.18
CA VAL A 92 31.13 12.24 -7.94
C VAL A 92 29.63 12.54 -8.11
N GLY A 93 29.01 13.08 -7.07
CA GLY A 93 27.58 13.39 -7.07
C GLY A 93 26.68 12.16 -6.91
N ASN A 94 25.38 12.31 -7.18
CA ASN A 94 24.38 11.26 -6.94
C ASN A 94 24.09 10.38 -8.19
N ILE A 95 24.73 10.67 -9.33
CA ILE A 95 24.47 9.98 -10.59
C ILE A 95 25.60 8.97 -10.82
N PRO A 96 25.32 7.65 -10.79
CA PRO A 96 26.35 6.65 -11.04
C PRO A 96 26.77 6.65 -12.51
N THR A 97 28.04 6.34 -12.77
CA THR A 97 28.57 6.12 -14.12
C THR A 97 29.30 4.78 -14.17
N PRO A 98 29.45 4.14 -15.34
CA PRO A 98 30.14 2.86 -15.44
C PRO A 98 31.54 2.91 -14.82
N GLY A 99 31.78 2.07 -13.81
CA GLY A 99 33.04 2.01 -13.06
C GLY A 99 33.19 3.05 -11.94
N ASN A 100 32.27 4.02 -11.81
CA ASN A 100 32.25 4.99 -10.72
C ASN A 100 30.85 5.05 -10.07
N VAL A 101 30.67 4.32 -8.97
CA VAL A 101 29.39 4.18 -8.29
C VAL A 101 29.58 4.18 -6.77
N HIS A 102 28.73 4.94 -6.07
CA HIS A 102 28.71 4.88 -4.62
C HIS A 102 28.18 3.53 -4.13
N GLY A 103 28.74 3.05 -3.03
CA GLY A 103 28.41 1.77 -2.42
C GLY A 103 27.05 1.75 -1.75
N PHE A 104 26.72 0.58 -1.19
CA PHE A 104 25.41 0.31 -0.61
C PHE A 104 25.00 1.33 0.46
N TRP A 105 25.89 1.80 1.34
CA TRP A 105 25.51 2.74 2.39
C TRP A 105 25.06 4.10 1.84
N TYR A 106 25.74 4.64 0.84
CA TYR A 106 25.33 5.89 0.20
C TYR A 106 23.99 5.70 -0.52
N PHE A 107 23.87 4.64 -1.31
CA PHE A 107 22.63 4.32 -2.02
C PHE A 107 21.46 4.16 -1.03
N TYR A 108 21.63 3.31 -0.02
CA TYR A 108 20.58 2.99 0.93
C TYR A 108 20.23 4.17 1.85
N PHE A 109 21.20 4.82 2.50
CA PHE A 109 20.90 5.87 3.49
C PHE A 109 20.66 7.24 2.87
N LEU A 110 21.41 7.62 1.83
CA LEU A 110 21.26 8.94 1.21
C LEU A 110 20.27 8.89 0.06
N ASN A 111 20.52 8.08 -0.97
CA ASN A 111 19.68 8.10 -2.16
C ASN A 111 18.25 7.60 -1.89
N GLU A 112 18.08 6.47 -1.20
CA GLU A 112 16.77 5.86 -0.97
C GLU A 112 15.95 6.51 0.16
N HIS A 113 16.58 7.20 1.12
CA HIS A 113 15.88 7.84 2.24
C HIS A 113 15.94 9.38 2.19
N VAL A 114 17.12 9.98 2.26
CA VAL A 114 17.27 11.45 2.33
C VAL A 114 16.86 12.11 1.02
N PHE A 115 17.47 11.71 -0.09
CA PHE A 115 17.18 12.29 -1.41
C PHE A 115 15.79 11.91 -1.89
N ARG A 116 15.30 10.71 -1.59
CA ARG A 116 13.89 10.36 -1.87
C ARG A 116 12.95 11.29 -1.12
N PHE A 117 13.21 11.55 0.16
CA PHE A 117 12.37 12.45 0.95
C PHE A 117 12.35 13.87 0.38
N LEU A 118 13.52 14.38 -0.03
CA LEU A 118 13.70 15.72 -0.61
C LEU A 118 13.25 15.84 -2.07
N GLY A 119 12.97 14.72 -2.74
CA GLY A 119 12.63 14.71 -4.17
C GLY A 119 13.83 14.86 -5.09
N THR A 120 15.05 14.60 -4.62
CA THR A 120 16.30 14.64 -5.39
C THR A 120 16.94 13.27 -5.62
N ARG A 121 16.20 12.18 -5.38
CA ARG A 121 16.69 10.81 -5.60
C ARG A 121 16.90 10.54 -7.09
N TYR A 122 17.94 9.75 -7.38
CA TYR A 122 18.27 9.31 -8.73
C TYR A 122 18.31 7.76 -8.82
N PRO A 123 17.73 7.12 -9.85
CA PRO A 123 16.89 7.73 -10.89
C PRO A 123 15.57 8.27 -10.32
N HIS A 124 14.94 9.17 -11.07
CA HIS A 124 13.67 9.80 -10.67
C HIS A 124 12.47 8.92 -11.09
N ASP A 125 12.31 7.76 -10.43
CA ASP A 125 11.25 6.77 -10.70
C ASP A 125 10.03 6.88 -9.75
N TYR A 126 9.90 8.00 -9.05
CA TYR A 126 8.84 8.24 -8.07
C TYR A 126 8.08 9.52 -8.41
N ASN A 127 6.88 9.62 -7.88
CA ASN A 127 6.01 10.75 -8.15
C ASN A 127 5.53 11.39 -6.86
N ARG A 128 4.75 12.47 -7.01
CA ARG A 128 4.05 13.12 -5.92
C ARG A 128 2.62 13.38 -6.36
N MET A 129 1.68 12.81 -5.62
CA MET A 129 0.26 13.01 -5.87
C MET A 129 -0.12 14.50 -5.75
N PRO A 130 -1.03 15.00 -6.61
CA PRO A 130 -1.60 16.34 -6.45
C PRO A 130 -2.19 16.50 -5.04
N GLN A 131 -1.91 17.64 -4.39
CA GLN A 131 -2.18 17.82 -2.95
C GLN A 131 -3.64 17.59 -2.54
N ILE A 132 -4.60 18.02 -3.37
CA ILE A 132 -6.02 17.80 -3.10
C ILE A 132 -6.37 16.31 -3.21
N TRP A 133 -5.90 15.66 -4.27
CA TRP A 133 -6.11 14.23 -4.47
C TRP A 133 -5.47 13.40 -3.36
N TYR A 134 -4.27 13.75 -2.91
CA TYR A 134 -3.62 13.09 -1.78
C TYR A 134 -4.57 12.96 -0.58
N TRP A 135 -5.27 14.04 -0.18
CA TRP A 135 -6.19 13.98 0.95
C TRP A 135 -7.51 13.27 0.62
N LEU A 136 -8.10 13.56 -0.55
CA LEU A 136 -9.38 12.95 -0.96
C LEU A 136 -9.28 11.44 -1.16
N ALA A 137 -8.14 10.94 -1.65
CA ALA A 137 -7.89 9.50 -1.83
C ALA A 137 -8.15 8.70 -0.57
N HIS A 138 -7.74 9.19 0.60
CA HIS A 138 -7.96 8.49 1.86
C HIS A 138 -9.45 8.28 2.17
N LEU A 139 -10.31 9.22 1.77
CA LEU A 139 -11.76 9.09 1.94
C LEU A 139 -12.35 8.04 1.00
N VAL A 140 -11.81 7.94 -0.22
CA VAL A 140 -12.21 6.94 -1.22
C VAL A 140 -11.74 5.55 -0.80
N TRP A 141 -10.48 5.39 -0.42
CA TRP A 141 -9.91 4.09 -0.05
C TRP A 141 -10.48 3.52 1.25
N LEU A 142 -10.80 4.38 2.21
CA LEU A 142 -11.42 3.97 3.46
C LEU A 142 -12.95 3.89 3.36
N PHE A 143 -13.55 4.14 2.19
CA PHE A 143 -14.98 3.97 2.00
C PHE A 143 -15.38 2.49 2.22
N PRO A 144 -16.52 2.21 2.89
CA PRO A 144 -17.52 3.16 3.40
C PRO A 144 -17.24 3.69 4.82
N TRP A 145 -16.17 3.25 5.47
CA TRP A 145 -15.81 3.64 6.83
C TRP A 145 -15.48 5.13 6.97
N SER A 146 -14.99 5.75 5.90
CA SER A 146 -14.75 7.20 5.82
C SER A 146 -16.00 8.04 6.10
N LEU A 147 -17.20 7.54 5.81
CA LEU A 147 -18.47 8.22 6.09
C LEU A 147 -18.72 8.42 7.60
N PHE A 148 -18.08 7.61 8.44
CA PHE A 148 -18.21 7.67 9.89
C PHE A 148 -17.10 8.52 10.55
N LEU A 149 -16.10 8.97 9.79
CA LEU A 149 -15.03 9.83 10.30
C LEU A 149 -15.55 11.15 10.90
N PRO A 150 -16.50 11.88 10.29
CA PRO A 150 -17.02 13.11 10.89
C PRO A 150 -17.71 12.85 12.24
N ALA A 151 -18.42 11.72 12.37
CA ALA A 151 -19.03 11.31 13.63
C ALA A 151 -17.95 11.03 14.69
N ALA A 152 -16.93 10.27 14.33
CA ALA A 152 -15.80 9.95 15.21
C ALA A 152 -15.05 11.21 15.65
N LEU A 153 -14.77 12.14 14.72
CA LEU A 153 -14.09 13.40 15.00
C LEU A 153 -14.93 14.32 15.88
N MET A 154 -16.23 14.44 15.65
CA MET A 154 -17.10 15.23 16.53
C MET A 154 -17.08 14.68 17.95
N VAL A 155 -17.25 13.36 18.09
CA VAL A 155 -17.30 12.72 19.41
C VAL A 155 -15.97 12.91 20.11
N ALA A 156 -14.86 12.64 19.44
CA ALA A 156 -13.52 12.87 19.97
C ALA A 156 -13.31 14.34 20.39
N TRP A 157 -13.76 15.30 19.57
CA TRP A 157 -13.66 16.72 19.86
C TRP A 157 -14.47 17.12 21.10
N LYS A 158 -15.72 16.67 21.23
CA LYS A 158 -16.59 16.99 22.37
C LYS A 158 -16.09 16.35 23.67
N THR A 159 -15.59 15.13 23.57
CA THR A 159 -15.12 14.37 24.74
C THR A 159 -13.68 14.70 25.13
N ARG A 160 -12.91 15.45 24.31
CA ARG A 160 -11.47 15.69 24.46
C ARG A 160 -11.01 16.02 25.88
N HIS A 161 -11.80 16.80 26.62
CA HIS A 161 -11.47 17.21 27.99
C HIS A 161 -11.47 16.02 28.95
N SER A 162 -12.40 15.07 28.78
CA SER A 162 -12.43 13.81 29.55
C SER A 162 -11.22 12.92 29.21
N TRP A 163 -10.90 12.73 27.93
CA TRP A 163 -9.76 11.89 27.53
C TRP A 163 -8.41 12.42 28.04
N LEU A 164 -8.24 13.75 28.04
CA LEU A 164 -7.04 14.42 28.55
C LEU A 164 -6.88 14.26 30.07
N GLN A 165 -7.99 14.20 30.83
CA GLN A 165 -7.94 13.96 32.27
C GLN A 165 -7.45 12.54 32.61
N HIS A 166 -7.89 11.54 31.84
CA HIS A 166 -7.48 10.14 32.03
C HIS A 166 -6.06 9.83 31.53
N LEU A 167 -5.47 10.71 30.72
CA LEU A 167 -4.10 10.57 30.22
C LEU A 167 -3.02 10.85 31.27
N ARG A 168 -3.19 11.94 32.05
CA ARG A 168 -2.13 12.51 32.91
C ARG A 168 -2.24 12.10 34.38
N ARG A 169 -3.43 11.78 34.87
CA ARG A 169 -3.63 11.50 36.30
C ARG A 169 -3.26 10.05 36.62
N ASP A 170 -2.17 9.89 37.37
CA ASP A 170 -1.92 8.75 38.26
C ASP A 170 -2.93 8.74 39.44
N ALA A 171 -4.21 9.05 39.18
CA ALA A 171 -5.30 9.02 40.17
C ALA A 171 -5.76 7.58 40.48
N GLY A 172 -4.83 6.63 40.47
CA GLY A 172 -5.08 5.27 40.97
C GLY A 172 -4.96 5.18 42.50
N GLN A 173 -4.43 6.21 43.17
CA GLN A 173 -4.17 6.18 44.62
C GLN A 173 -5.16 6.99 45.46
N THR A 174 -6.15 7.67 44.86
CA THR A 174 -7.03 8.60 45.59
C THR A 174 -8.49 8.12 45.71
N VAL A 175 -8.81 6.93 45.21
CA VAL A 175 -10.13 6.28 45.40
C VAL A 175 -10.07 5.19 46.48
N ASP A 176 -8.97 5.14 47.25
CA ASP A 176 -8.68 4.09 48.22
C ASP A 176 -9.46 4.23 49.55
N PHE A 177 -10.12 5.35 49.80
CA PHE A 177 -10.63 5.66 51.15
C PHE A 177 -12.08 5.23 51.45
N TYR A 178 -12.92 4.81 50.47
CA TYR A 178 -14.37 4.62 50.72
C TYR A 178 -15.10 3.44 50.04
N LEU A 179 -14.44 2.61 49.21
CA LEU A 179 -15.15 1.51 48.50
C LEU A 179 -14.98 0.15 49.20
N ASP A 180 -15.91 -0.78 48.98
CA ASP A 180 -15.81 -2.20 49.36
C ASP A 180 -14.86 -2.96 48.41
N ASN A 181 -14.21 -4.05 48.85
CA ASN A 181 -13.15 -4.74 48.10
C ASN A 181 -13.57 -5.20 46.69
N ALA A 182 -14.77 -5.75 46.52
CA ALA A 182 -15.29 -6.13 45.20
C ALA A 182 -15.55 -4.90 44.31
N ALA A 183 -16.12 -3.83 44.86
CA ALA A 183 -16.34 -2.58 44.15
C ALA A 183 -15.03 -1.85 43.80
N ARG A 184 -13.96 -2.04 44.60
CA ARG A 184 -12.61 -1.55 44.31
C ARG A 184 -12.00 -2.25 43.10
N GLU A 185 -12.10 -3.58 43.03
CA GLU A 185 -11.57 -4.35 41.92
C GLU A 185 -12.26 -3.98 40.61
N ASP A 186 -13.59 -3.86 40.61
CA ASP A 186 -14.37 -3.43 39.44
C ASP A 186 -14.06 -1.98 39.02
N ALA A 187 -13.98 -1.05 39.99
CA ALA A 187 -13.65 0.35 39.70
C ALA A 187 -12.21 0.51 39.18
N ALA A 188 -11.25 -0.22 39.75
CA ALA A 188 -9.86 -0.22 39.32
C ALA A 188 -9.71 -0.81 37.91
N ALA A 189 -10.38 -1.94 37.62
CA ALA A 189 -10.40 -2.55 36.30
C ALA A 189 -11.02 -1.61 35.25
N TYR A 190 -12.13 -0.93 35.61
CA TYR A 190 -12.78 0.05 34.74
C TYR A 190 -11.87 1.25 34.42
N VAL A 191 -11.21 1.83 35.44
CA VAL A 191 -10.28 2.95 35.27
C VAL A 191 -9.06 2.53 34.44
N LEU A 192 -8.54 1.31 34.64
CA LEU A 192 -7.42 0.78 33.86
C LEU A 192 -7.80 0.60 32.39
N GLY A 193 -9.00 0.06 32.12
CA GLY A 193 -9.56 -0.04 30.77
C GLY A 193 -9.73 1.31 30.08
N LEU A 194 -10.23 2.33 30.79
CA LEU A 194 -10.35 3.69 30.27
C LEU A 194 -8.99 4.32 29.94
N LYS A 195 -7.99 4.13 30.81
CA LYS A 195 -6.62 4.61 30.58
C LYS A 195 -6.00 3.94 29.36
N PHE A 196 -6.10 2.62 29.26
CA PHE A 196 -5.60 1.86 28.11
C PHE A 196 -6.24 2.33 26.81
N ARG A 197 -7.57 2.50 26.81
CA ARG A 197 -8.32 2.98 25.65
C ARG A 197 -7.88 4.39 25.24
N SER A 198 -7.74 5.31 26.20
CA SER A 198 -7.30 6.68 25.92
C SER A 198 -5.87 6.71 25.36
N ARG A 199 -4.93 6.01 25.98
CA ARG A 199 -3.54 5.92 25.51
C ARG A 199 -3.43 5.27 24.14
N SER A 200 -4.22 4.21 23.89
CA SER A 200 -4.32 3.59 22.57
C SER A 200 -4.77 4.59 21.52
N ALA A 201 -5.84 5.35 21.81
CA ALA A 201 -6.39 6.31 20.87
C ALA A 201 -5.37 7.42 20.52
N TRP A 202 -4.67 7.96 21.52
CA TRP A 202 -3.63 8.96 21.30
C TRP A 202 -2.43 8.41 20.53
N LEU A 203 -1.96 7.20 20.86
CA LEU A 203 -0.82 6.59 20.17
C LEU A 203 -1.14 6.33 18.69
N LEU A 204 -2.33 5.77 18.41
CA LEU A 204 -2.82 5.54 17.04
C LEU A 204 -3.06 6.86 16.30
N GLY A 205 -3.61 7.86 16.98
CA GLY A 205 -3.84 9.20 16.43
C GLY A 205 -2.54 9.89 16.03
N PHE A 206 -1.53 9.92 16.91
CA PHE A 206 -0.21 10.48 16.59
C PHE A 206 0.45 9.75 15.43
N PHE A 207 0.39 8.41 15.42
CA PHE A 207 0.94 7.64 14.31
C PHE A 207 0.26 7.95 12.97
N ALA A 208 -1.08 7.99 12.95
CA ALA A 208 -1.84 8.30 11.75
C ALA A 208 -1.56 9.71 11.24
N VAL A 209 -1.67 10.72 12.12
CA VAL A 209 -1.44 12.13 11.77
C VAL A 209 -0.02 12.34 11.28
N PHE A 210 0.98 11.81 11.98
CA PHE A 210 2.38 11.94 11.55
C PHE A 210 2.60 11.29 10.17
N THR A 211 2.09 10.07 9.97
CA THR A 211 2.22 9.38 8.68
C THR A 211 1.62 10.20 7.54
N LEU A 212 0.41 10.73 7.73
CA LEU A 212 -0.27 11.53 6.72
C LEU A 212 0.41 12.88 6.47
N LEU A 213 0.93 13.55 7.50
CA LEU A 213 1.65 14.82 7.34
C LEU A 213 3.01 14.62 6.68
N PHE A 214 3.74 13.57 7.07
CA PHE A 214 5.06 13.25 6.51
C PHE A 214 4.97 13.07 4.99
N PHE A 215 4.02 12.24 4.53
CA PHE A 215 3.84 11.99 3.10
C PHE A 215 3.09 13.11 2.36
N ALA A 216 2.43 14.04 3.05
CA ALA A 216 1.89 15.24 2.40
C ALA A 216 3.01 16.19 1.94
N ILE A 217 4.11 16.24 2.69
CA ILE A 217 5.25 17.14 2.43
C ILE A 217 6.32 16.45 1.58
N SER A 218 6.48 15.14 1.73
CA SER A 218 7.44 14.33 0.97
C SER A 218 6.92 13.92 -0.42
N THR A 219 7.79 13.29 -1.20
CA THR A 219 7.39 12.47 -2.36
C THR A 219 6.52 11.32 -1.88
N ASN A 220 5.52 10.94 -2.69
CA ASN A 220 4.55 9.96 -2.23
C ASN A 220 4.00 9.10 -3.36
N GLN A 221 3.72 7.85 -3.01
CA GLN A 221 2.90 6.95 -3.78
C GLN A 221 1.69 6.59 -2.92
N GLU A 222 0.59 6.19 -3.57
CA GLU A 222 -0.71 5.91 -2.92
C GLU A 222 -0.58 4.98 -1.72
N TYR A 223 0.32 3.98 -1.81
CA TYR A 223 0.50 2.96 -0.81
C TYR A 223 1.42 3.34 0.35
N TYR A 224 2.07 4.50 0.30
CA TYR A 224 2.94 4.98 1.37
C TYR A 224 2.17 5.30 2.65
N THR A 225 0.90 5.71 2.53
CA THR A 225 0.04 6.07 3.66
C THR A 225 -0.75 4.89 4.22
N TRP A 226 -0.68 3.70 3.63
CA TRP A 226 -1.36 2.49 4.12
C TRP A 226 -1.11 2.18 5.61
N PRO A 227 0.09 2.41 6.18
CA PRO A 227 0.31 2.24 7.61
C PRO A 227 -0.62 3.10 8.49
N ALA A 228 -1.11 4.25 8.01
CA ALA A 228 -2.05 5.10 8.74
C ALA A 228 -3.49 4.56 8.72
N TRP A 229 -3.84 3.75 7.71
CA TRP A 229 -5.22 3.29 7.51
C TRP A 229 -5.70 2.40 8.65
N ILE A 230 -4.85 1.48 9.12
CA ILE A 230 -5.16 0.60 10.26
C ILE A 230 -5.50 1.42 11.53
N PRO A 231 -4.65 2.35 12.00
CA PRO A 231 -4.99 3.28 13.07
C PRO A 231 -6.31 4.03 12.86
N ILE A 232 -6.54 4.58 11.67
CA ILE A 232 -7.76 5.35 11.37
C ILE A 232 -9.00 4.46 11.50
N LEU A 233 -8.96 3.24 10.94
CA LEU A 233 -10.04 2.27 11.04
C LEU A 233 -10.26 1.81 12.48
N MET A 234 -9.19 1.55 13.24
CA MET A 234 -9.28 1.19 14.65
C MET A 234 -9.91 2.31 15.49
N LEU A 235 -9.52 3.56 15.27
CA LEU A 235 -10.11 4.73 15.95
C LEU A 235 -11.59 4.90 15.57
N THR A 236 -11.91 4.81 14.28
CA THR A 236 -13.26 4.97 13.77
C THR A 236 -14.19 3.86 14.29
N SER A 237 -13.75 2.61 14.25
CA SER A 237 -14.50 1.46 14.78
C SER A 237 -14.66 1.52 16.29
N ALA A 238 -13.63 1.92 17.05
CA ALA A 238 -13.73 2.08 18.49
C ALA A 238 -14.72 3.17 18.91
N MET A 239 -14.83 4.24 18.12
CA MET A 239 -15.85 5.29 18.34
C MET A 239 -17.24 4.80 17.94
N LEU A 240 -17.36 4.12 16.80
CA LEU A 240 -18.64 3.58 16.33
C LEU A 240 -19.21 2.58 17.34
N ALA A 241 -18.38 1.65 17.84
CA ALA A 241 -18.79 0.66 18.84
C ALA A 241 -19.32 1.31 20.13
N GLU A 242 -18.67 2.38 20.62
CA GLU A 242 -19.13 3.11 21.80
C GLU A 242 -20.47 3.82 21.56
N LEU A 243 -20.67 4.39 20.37
CA LEU A 243 -21.94 5.01 20.00
C LEU A 243 -23.07 3.99 19.93
N GLU A 244 -22.82 2.80 19.37
CA GLU A 244 -23.83 1.74 19.31
C GLU A 244 -24.21 1.23 20.70
N GLN A 245 -23.22 0.94 21.56
CA GLN A 245 -23.45 0.49 22.95
C GLN A 245 -24.16 1.53 23.81
N SER A 246 -23.83 2.82 23.62
CA SER A 246 -24.50 3.91 24.33
C SER A 246 -25.98 3.99 23.96
N CYS A 247 -26.29 3.76 22.68
CA CYS A 247 -27.67 3.77 22.21
C CYS A 247 -28.51 2.63 22.79
N GLU A 248 -27.95 1.43 22.94
CA GLU A 248 -28.62 0.27 23.53
C GLU A 248 -28.92 0.48 25.02
N ASN A 249 -28.00 1.09 25.75
CA ASN A 249 -28.14 1.34 27.18
C ASN A 249 -29.01 2.56 27.53
N ASN A 250 -29.66 3.18 26.54
CA ASN A 250 -30.46 4.41 26.68
C ASN A 250 -29.76 5.56 27.42
N ARG A 251 -28.42 5.50 27.47
CA ARG A 251 -27.58 6.59 27.94
C ARG A 251 -27.41 7.49 26.73
N ASP A 252 -27.73 8.78 26.87
CA ASP A 252 -27.55 9.75 25.80
C ASP A 252 -26.32 10.65 26.09
N PRO A 253 -25.08 10.11 26.17
CA PRO A 253 -23.94 10.93 26.54
C PRO A 253 -23.45 11.80 25.37
N LEU A 254 -23.80 11.48 24.11
CA LEU A 254 -23.15 12.06 22.94
C LEU A 254 -24.13 12.23 21.77
N HIS A 255 -24.25 13.46 21.25
CA HIS A 255 -25.06 13.86 20.09
C HIS A 255 -24.59 13.24 18.75
N GLY A 256 -24.03 12.02 18.75
CA GLY A 256 -23.48 11.33 17.59
C GLY A 256 -24.53 10.62 16.71
N ARG A 257 -25.73 10.33 17.26
CA ARG A 257 -26.85 9.71 16.54
C ARG A 257 -27.18 10.37 15.18
N PRO A 258 -27.35 11.71 15.06
CA PRO A 258 -27.66 12.34 13.78
C PRO A 258 -26.54 12.14 12.75
N TRP A 259 -25.28 12.11 13.17
CA TRP A 259 -24.14 11.90 12.27
C TRP A 259 -24.09 10.50 11.71
N ILE A 260 -24.37 9.49 12.54
CA ILE A 260 -24.37 8.12 12.04
C ILE A 260 -25.58 7.87 11.14
N LEU A 261 -26.73 8.47 11.45
CA LEU A 261 -27.89 8.43 10.56
C LEU A 261 -27.59 9.13 9.23
N ALA A 262 -26.97 10.31 9.26
CA ALA A 262 -26.52 11.01 8.06
C ALA A 262 -25.53 10.16 7.24
N ALA A 263 -24.59 9.47 7.88
CA ALA A 263 -23.67 8.56 7.21
C ALA A 263 -24.41 7.43 6.47
N HIS A 264 -25.47 6.84 7.07
CA HIS A 264 -26.29 5.83 6.40
C HIS A 264 -27.09 6.40 5.22
N TRP A 265 -27.63 7.62 5.35
CA TRP A 265 -28.30 8.31 4.25
C TRP A 265 -27.34 8.57 3.08
N VAL A 266 -26.17 9.14 3.36
CA VAL A 266 -25.14 9.39 2.35
C VAL A 266 -24.70 8.09 1.70
N PHE A 267 -24.47 7.03 2.50
CA PHE A 267 -24.12 5.71 1.97
C PHE A 267 -25.19 5.15 1.04
N THR A 268 -26.46 5.35 1.38
CA THR A 268 -27.60 4.91 0.57
C THR A 268 -27.70 5.69 -0.74
N ILE A 269 -27.61 7.02 -0.69
CA ILE A 269 -27.66 7.88 -1.88
C ILE A 269 -26.51 7.54 -2.83
N LEU A 270 -25.28 7.46 -2.31
CA LEU A 270 -24.11 7.10 -3.12
C LEU A 270 -24.24 5.68 -3.69
N GLY A 271 -24.69 4.72 -2.87
CA GLY A 271 -24.93 3.35 -3.32
C GLY A 271 -25.93 3.26 -4.48
N LEU A 272 -27.04 4.00 -4.39
CA LEU A 272 -28.05 4.10 -5.45
C LEU A 272 -27.50 4.74 -6.72
N LEU A 273 -26.74 5.83 -6.60
CA LEU A 273 -26.12 6.51 -7.75
C LEU A 273 -25.12 5.61 -8.46
N VAL A 274 -24.25 4.92 -7.70
CA VAL A 274 -23.26 3.99 -8.27
C VAL A 274 -23.96 2.77 -8.89
N ALA A 275 -24.98 2.21 -8.23
CA ALA A 275 -25.76 1.10 -8.78
C ALA A 275 -26.46 1.50 -10.09
N ALA A 276 -27.00 2.72 -10.18
CA ALA A 276 -27.59 3.24 -11.41
C ALA A 276 -26.53 3.42 -12.53
N ALA A 277 -25.35 3.96 -12.20
CA ALA A 277 -24.25 4.10 -13.15
C ALA A 277 -23.73 2.75 -13.67
N LEU A 278 -23.56 1.77 -12.77
CA LEU A 278 -23.19 0.40 -13.14
C LEU A 278 -24.28 -0.27 -13.99
N GLY A 279 -25.55 -0.08 -13.62
CA GLY A 279 -26.70 -0.56 -14.39
C GLY A 279 -26.74 0.03 -15.80
N TRP A 280 -26.44 1.33 -15.94
CA TRP A 280 -26.31 1.99 -17.23
C TRP A 280 -25.14 1.41 -18.06
N GLY A 281 -23.97 1.18 -17.45
CA GLY A 281 -22.82 0.56 -18.11
C GLY A 281 -23.08 -0.88 -18.56
N LEU A 282 -23.83 -1.66 -17.76
CA LEU A 282 -24.28 -3.00 -18.13
C LEU A 282 -25.30 -2.96 -19.27
N TRP A 283 -26.22 -2.00 -19.26
CA TRP A 283 -27.21 -1.83 -20.31
C TRP A 283 -26.58 -1.40 -21.63
N SER A 284 -25.64 -0.45 -21.61
CA SER A 284 -24.96 0.03 -22.82
C SER A 284 -24.08 -1.05 -23.46
N SER A 285 -23.46 -1.92 -22.65
CA SER A 285 -22.60 -3.01 -23.12
C SER A 285 -23.34 -4.31 -23.44
N ARG A 286 -24.67 -4.38 -23.31
CA ARG A 286 -25.45 -5.63 -23.43
C ARG A 286 -25.34 -6.34 -24.78
N SER A 287 -25.19 -5.57 -25.87
CA SER A 287 -25.09 -6.09 -27.23
C SER A 287 -23.65 -6.31 -27.69
N MET A 288 -22.66 -5.97 -26.86
CA MET A 288 -21.25 -6.13 -27.20
C MET A 288 -20.78 -7.56 -26.89
N PRO A 289 -19.92 -8.17 -27.70
CA PRO A 289 -19.35 -9.47 -27.35
C PRO A 289 -18.45 -9.36 -26.12
N TYR A 290 -18.31 -10.45 -25.37
CA TYR A 290 -17.30 -10.54 -24.32
C TYR A 290 -15.90 -10.55 -24.95
N VAL A 291 -14.99 -9.73 -24.43
CA VAL A 291 -13.58 -9.68 -24.83
C VAL A 291 -12.74 -10.03 -23.61
N ALA A 292 -11.82 -10.99 -23.77
CA ALA A 292 -10.97 -11.47 -22.68
C ALA A 292 -9.84 -10.47 -22.34
N ASP A 293 -9.37 -9.71 -23.33
CA ASP A 293 -8.34 -8.69 -23.16
C ASP A 293 -8.96 -7.31 -22.91
N VAL A 294 -8.96 -6.90 -21.63
CA VAL A 294 -9.50 -5.61 -21.21
C VAL A 294 -8.60 -4.45 -21.61
N GLY A 295 -7.29 -4.67 -21.83
CA GLY A 295 -6.32 -3.61 -22.12
C GLY A 295 -6.67 -2.86 -23.40
N ASN A 296 -7.09 -3.58 -24.44
CA ASN A 296 -7.51 -3.02 -25.73
C ASN A 296 -8.82 -2.24 -25.67
N LEU A 297 -9.57 -2.36 -24.57
CA LEU A 297 -10.86 -1.70 -24.37
C LEU A 297 -10.75 -0.46 -23.49
N LEU A 298 -9.56 -0.17 -22.95
CA LEU A 298 -9.31 1.03 -22.17
C LEU A 298 -8.97 2.20 -23.08
N ALA A 299 -9.62 3.34 -22.88
CA ALA A 299 -9.22 4.55 -23.58
C ALA A 299 -7.96 5.07 -22.90
N HIS A 300 -6.80 5.09 -23.57
CA HIS A 300 -5.56 5.64 -23.01
C HIS A 300 -5.67 7.17 -22.88
N ARG A 301 -6.36 7.65 -21.84
CA ARG A 301 -6.68 9.08 -21.64
C ARG A 301 -5.55 9.86 -20.96
N ALA A 302 -4.45 9.20 -20.60
CA ALA A 302 -3.27 9.82 -19.98
C ALA A 302 -3.59 10.64 -18.72
N VAL A 303 -4.58 10.19 -17.92
CA VAL A 303 -4.97 10.91 -16.70
C VAL A 303 -3.87 10.74 -15.64
N GLY A 304 -3.07 11.79 -15.43
CA GLY A 304 -1.94 11.79 -14.49
C GLY A 304 -0.69 11.06 -15.00
N ASP A 305 -0.48 11.03 -16.31
CA ASP A 305 0.69 10.42 -16.98
C ASP A 305 0.94 8.94 -16.59
N TYR A 306 -0.10 8.22 -16.13
CA TYR A 306 -0.02 6.84 -15.64
C TYR A 306 0.96 6.58 -14.48
N THR A 307 1.42 7.66 -13.85
CA THR A 307 2.37 7.63 -12.73
C THR A 307 1.77 7.07 -11.43
N LEU A 308 0.44 7.01 -11.35
CA LEU A 308 -0.34 6.51 -10.22
C LEU A 308 -1.01 5.20 -10.60
N SER A 309 -1.00 4.23 -9.70
CA SER A 309 -1.52 2.88 -9.97
C SER A 309 -3.01 2.83 -10.31
N THR A 310 -3.74 3.92 -10.02
CA THR A 310 -5.20 4.01 -10.13
C THR A 310 -5.66 4.91 -11.27
N SER A 311 -4.73 5.55 -11.99
CA SER A 311 -5.00 6.32 -13.21
C SER A 311 -5.78 5.50 -14.25
N HIS A 312 -5.47 4.20 -14.35
CA HIS A 312 -6.15 3.25 -15.23
C HIS A 312 -7.64 3.01 -14.92
N LEU A 313 -8.14 3.40 -13.73
CA LEU A 313 -9.59 3.36 -13.45
C LEU A 313 -10.38 4.38 -14.28
N PHE A 314 -9.74 5.46 -14.72
CA PHE A 314 -10.36 6.51 -15.54
C PHE A 314 -10.43 6.15 -17.03
N ASP A 315 -9.81 5.04 -17.43
CA ASP A 315 -9.78 4.58 -18.81
C ASP A 315 -10.92 3.62 -19.15
N LEU A 316 -11.81 3.34 -18.20
CA LEU A 316 -12.99 2.48 -18.42
C LEU A 316 -13.89 3.05 -19.53
N THR A 317 -14.12 2.24 -20.56
CA THR A 317 -15.04 2.55 -21.67
C THR A 317 -16.33 1.76 -21.56
N ALA A 318 -17.33 2.07 -22.38
CA ALA A 318 -18.51 1.22 -22.50
C ALA A 318 -18.15 -0.23 -22.89
N ALA A 319 -17.05 -0.43 -23.62
CA ALA A 319 -16.60 -1.75 -24.04
C ALA A 319 -15.95 -2.53 -22.89
N SER A 320 -15.24 -1.87 -21.96
CA SER A 320 -14.67 -2.54 -20.78
C SER A 320 -15.74 -3.14 -19.86
N PHE A 321 -16.95 -2.56 -19.82
CA PHE A 321 -18.09 -3.14 -19.10
C PHE A 321 -18.57 -4.48 -19.68
N ALA A 322 -18.33 -4.76 -20.97
CA ALA A 322 -18.65 -6.07 -21.55
C ALA A 322 -17.77 -7.18 -20.96
N ALA A 323 -16.51 -6.86 -20.63
CA ALA A 323 -15.58 -7.77 -19.96
C ALA A 323 -15.81 -7.84 -18.44
N LEU A 324 -16.38 -6.78 -17.85
CA LEU A 324 -16.59 -6.61 -16.41
C LEU A 324 -18.04 -6.88 -15.95
N ARG A 325 -18.86 -7.57 -16.75
CA ARG A 325 -20.29 -7.78 -16.43
C ARG A 325 -20.53 -8.40 -15.06
N LEU A 326 -19.87 -9.53 -14.77
CA LEU A 326 -20.03 -10.23 -13.50
C LEU A 326 -19.70 -9.34 -12.28
N PRO A 327 -18.50 -8.74 -12.18
CA PRO A 327 -18.19 -7.87 -11.05
C PRO A 327 -19.08 -6.63 -11.01
N ALA A 328 -19.46 -6.05 -12.15
CA ALA A 328 -20.37 -4.90 -12.20
C ALA A 328 -21.78 -5.25 -11.70
N VAL A 329 -22.33 -6.42 -12.03
CA VAL A 329 -23.64 -6.90 -11.52
C VAL A 329 -23.58 -7.11 -10.01
N ILE A 330 -22.55 -7.80 -9.51
CA ILE A 330 -22.37 -8.03 -8.07
C ILE A 330 -22.28 -6.69 -7.34
N ALA A 331 -21.46 -5.76 -7.83
CA ALA A 331 -21.32 -4.43 -7.24
C ALA A 331 -22.63 -3.63 -7.28
N ALA A 332 -23.36 -3.64 -8.40
CA ALA A 332 -24.62 -2.92 -8.56
C ALA A 332 -25.70 -3.43 -7.59
N ILE A 333 -25.90 -4.74 -7.51
CA ILE A 333 -26.88 -5.34 -6.58
C ILE A 333 -26.48 -5.07 -5.14
N THR A 334 -25.19 -5.22 -4.81
CA THR A 334 -24.67 -5.03 -3.46
C THR A 334 -24.86 -3.59 -2.98
N LEU A 335 -24.52 -2.60 -3.82
CA LEU A 335 -24.66 -1.18 -3.52
C LEU A 335 -26.11 -0.68 -3.58
N LEU A 336 -27.00 -1.40 -4.27
CA LEU A 336 -28.43 -1.13 -4.25
C LEU A 336 -29.08 -1.65 -2.95
N VAL A 337 -28.83 -2.91 -2.60
CA VAL A 337 -29.54 -3.59 -1.51
C VAL A 337 -28.93 -3.30 -0.14
N GLY A 338 -27.62 -3.39 -0.02
CA GLY A 338 -26.91 -3.32 1.26
C GLY A 338 -27.08 -1.98 2.01
N PRO A 339 -26.86 -0.83 1.35
CA PRO A 339 -27.08 0.48 1.96
C PRO A 339 -28.55 0.72 2.34
N VAL A 340 -29.50 0.39 1.45
CA VAL A 340 -30.95 0.55 1.70
C VAL A 340 -31.40 -0.32 2.88
N ALA A 341 -30.99 -1.58 2.93
CA ALA A 341 -31.27 -2.47 4.05
C ALA A 341 -30.67 -1.93 5.35
N GLY A 342 -29.43 -1.44 5.31
CA GLY A 342 -28.76 -0.81 6.46
C GLY A 342 -29.53 0.40 6.99
N LEU A 343 -30.00 1.28 6.10
CA LEU A 343 -30.81 2.44 6.48
C LEU A 343 -32.16 2.03 7.09
N LEU A 344 -32.87 1.08 6.49
CA LEU A 344 -34.15 0.57 7.02
C LEU A 344 -33.97 -0.06 8.41
N LEU A 345 -32.91 -0.85 8.61
CA LEU A 345 -32.57 -1.42 9.91
C LEU A 345 -32.26 -0.32 10.94
N ARG A 346 -31.56 0.74 10.53
CA ARG A 346 -31.27 1.90 11.38
C ARG A 346 -32.53 2.62 11.81
N LEU A 347 -33.46 2.87 10.88
CA LEU A 347 -34.76 3.48 11.17
C LEU A 347 -35.61 2.60 12.12
N ARG A 348 -35.46 1.27 12.05
CA ARG A 348 -36.08 0.31 12.97
C ARG A 348 -35.33 0.15 14.30
N ARG A 349 -34.35 1.02 14.61
CA ARG A 349 -33.50 0.98 15.81
C ARG A 349 -32.68 -0.31 15.97
N ARG A 350 -32.49 -1.08 14.89
CA ARG A 350 -31.61 -2.27 14.86
C ARG A 350 -30.18 -1.85 14.51
N ASN A 351 -29.55 -1.24 15.50
CA ASN A 351 -28.32 -0.49 15.36
C ASN A 351 -27.11 -1.32 14.92
N LEU A 352 -26.81 -2.40 15.64
CA LEU A 352 -25.75 -3.33 15.28
C LEU A 352 -25.97 -3.93 13.89
N SER A 353 -27.20 -4.33 13.57
CA SER A 353 -27.55 -4.91 12.26
C SER A 353 -27.34 -3.92 11.11
N ALA A 354 -27.63 -2.63 11.33
CA ALA A 354 -27.38 -1.58 10.32
C ALA A 354 -25.87 -1.46 10.02
N THR A 355 -25.03 -1.42 11.05
CA THR A 355 -23.57 -1.36 10.91
C THR A 355 -23.00 -2.64 10.28
N LEU A 356 -23.54 -3.81 10.63
CA LEU A 356 -23.18 -5.07 9.96
C LEU A 356 -23.56 -5.07 8.47
N SER A 357 -24.67 -4.42 8.08
CA SER A 357 -25.04 -4.26 6.68
C SER A 357 -23.97 -3.51 5.90
N VAL A 358 -23.40 -2.44 6.48
CA VAL A 358 -22.29 -1.68 5.87
C VAL A 358 -21.05 -2.56 5.69
N ALA A 359 -20.68 -3.32 6.72
CA ALA A 359 -19.53 -4.23 6.67
C ALA A 359 -19.69 -5.31 5.59
N LEU A 360 -20.88 -5.94 5.51
CA LEU A 360 -21.20 -6.96 4.51
C LEU A 360 -21.22 -6.37 3.09
N THR A 361 -21.78 -5.17 2.93
CA THR A 361 -21.77 -4.44 1.65
C THR A 361 -20.34 -4.20 1.19
N ALA A 362 -19.47 -3.72 2.08
CA ALA A 362 -18.05 -3.49 1.78
C ALA A 362 -17.33 -4.80 1.41
N ALA A 363 -17.56 -5.88 2.16
CA ALA A 363 -16.95 -7.18 1.90
C ALA A 363 -17.33 -7.74 0.53
N VAL A 364 -18.63 -7.75 0.18
CA VAL A 364 -19.09 -8.24 -1.12
C VAL A 364 -18.63 -7.32 -2.26
N PHE A 365 -18.60 -6.00 -2.04
CA PHE A 365 -18.03 -5.07 -3.00
C PHE A 365 -16.53 -5.33 -3.24
N LEU A 366 -15.74 -5.61 -2.21
CA LEU A 366 -14.32 -5.97 -2.35
C LEU A 366 -14.13 -7.29 -3.10
N ILE A 367 -15.04 -8.25 -2.94
CA ILE A 367 -15.05 -9.48 -3.76
C ILE A 367 -15.29 -9.13 -5.24
N ALA A 368 -16.27 -8.28 -5.53
CA ALA A 368 -16.51 -7.80 -6.89
C ALA A 368 -15.30 -7.06 -7.46
N ALA A 369 -14.68 -6.18 -6.69
CA ALA A 369 -13.47 -5.46 -7.07
C ALA A 369 -12.29 -6.41 -7.32
N HIS A 370 -12.13 -7.47 -6.53
CA HIS A 370 -11.11 -8.49 -6.75
C HIS A 370 -11.33 -9.29 -8.03
N ILE A 371 -12.59 -9.68 -8.31
CA ILE A 371 -12.94 -10.33 -9.58
C ILE A 371 -12.63 -9.39 -10.76
N ALA A 372 -12.97 -8.10 -10.65
CA ALA A 372 -12.63 -7.11 -11.66
C ALA A 372 -11.11 -6.98 -11.84
N PHE A 373 -10.35 -6.88 -10.75
CA PHE A 373 -8.89 -6.81 -10.76
C PHE A 373 -8.27 -8.00 -11.49
N ALA A 374 -8.78 -9.22 -11.28
CA ALA A 374 -8.32 -10.40 -11.99
C ALA A 374 -8.59 -10.33 -13.51
N ARG A 375 -9.63 -9.61 -13.97
CA ARG A 375 -9.88 -9.38 -15.41
C ARG A 375 -8.87 -8.43 -16.06
N PHE A 376 -8.18 -7.61 -15.26
CA PHE A 376 -7.08 -6.77 -15.74
C PHE A 376 -5.73 -7.52 -15.80
N GLU A 377 -5.70 -8.83 -15.52
CA GLU A 377 -4.48 -9.64 -15.60
C GLU A 377 -3.69 -9.44 -16.92
N PRO A 378 -4.29 -9.40 -18.13
CA PRO A 378 -3.53 -9.21 -19.37
C PRO A 378 -2.69 -7.91 -19.40
N MET A 379 -3.21 -6.85 -18.79
CA MET A 379 -2.55 -5.56 -18.68
C MET A 379 -1.54 -5.54 -17.51
N LEU A 380 -1.90 -6.10 -16.35
CA LEU A 380 -1.08 -6.03 -15.14
C LEU A 380 0.02 -7.09 -15.07
N SER A 381 -0.11 -8.19 -15.80
CA SER A 381 0.84 -9.30 -15.82
C SER A 381 1.14 -9.72 -17.26
N SER A 382 2.33 -10.26 -17.46
CA SER A 382 2.75 -10.84 -18.74
C SER A 382 2.83 -12.37 -18.66
N ARG A 383 2.07 -12.99 -17.74
CA ARG A 383 2.05 -14.44 -17.53
C ARG A 383 1.69 -15.21 -18.80
N GLN A 384 0.68 -14.77 -19.55
CA GLN A 384 0.28 -15.44 -20.78
C GLN A 384 1.41 -15.50 -21.81
N MET A 385 2.23 -14.44 -21.90
CA MET A 385 3.43 -14.45 -22.76
C MET A 385 4.51 -15.38 -22.23
N ALA A 386 4.66 -15.48 -20.90
CA ALA A 386 5.54 -16.46 -20.29
C ALA A 386 5.09 -17.89 -20.59
N ASP A 387 3.79 -18.18 -20.53
CA ASP A 387 3.24 -19.49 -20.87
C ASP A 387 3.50 -19.84 -22.35
N THR A 388 3.34 -18.87 -23.27
CA THR A 388 3.71 -19.03 -24.68
C THR A 388 5.19 -19.38 -24.86
N LEU A 389 6.08 -18.69 -24.14
CA LEU A 389 7.52 -19.00 -24.14
C LEU A 389 7.79 -20.40 -23.59
N LEU A 390 7.18 -20.78 -22.47
CA LEU A 390 7.38 -22.11 -21.87
C LEU A 390 6.89 -23.25 -22.79
N GLN A 391 5.90 -22.98 -23.65
CA GLN A 391 5.39 -23.96 -24.61
C GLN A 391 6.21 -24.03 -25.90
N SER A 392 6.75 -22.90 -26.35
CA SER A 392 7.29 -22.77 -27.72
C SER A 392 8.81 -22.58 -27.77
N ALA A 393 9.44 -22.14 -26.68
CA ALA A 393 10.88 -21.92 -26.59
C ALA A 393 11.62 -23.19 -26.17
N SER A 394 12.92 -23.21 -26.44
CA SER A 394 13.87 -24.16 -25.88
C SER A 394 14.63 -23.54 -24.70
N PRO A 395 15.08 -24.32 -23.70
CA PRO A 395 15.98 -23.82 -22.64
C PRO A 395 17.28 -23.18 -23.19
N ALA A 396 17.67 -23.55 -24.42
CA ALA A 396 18.83 -23.00 -25.11
C ALA A 396 18.61 -21.57 -25.64
N ASP A 397 17.35 -21.15 -25.81
CA ASP A 397 16.96 -19.87 -26.37
C ASP A 397 17.31 -18.69 -25.43
N VAL A 398 17.23 -17.49 -25.98
CA VAL A 398 17.59 -16.25 -25.29
C VAL A 398 16.37 -15.33 -25.23
N PHE A 399 16.04 -14.89 -24.02
CA PHE A 399 15.00 -13.89 -23.80
C PHE A 399 15.60 -12.48 -23.66
N ILE A 400 15.07 -11.54 -24.43
CA ILE A 400 15.48 -10.15 -24.51
C ILE A 400 14.28 -9.26 -24.17
N ILE A 401 14.52 -8.25 -23.34
CA ILE A 401 13.56 -7.21 -22.99
C ILE A 401 14.05 -5.91 -23.61
N TYR A 402 13.21 -5.25 -24.39
CA TYR A 402 13.49 -3.91 -24.92
C TYR A 402 12.88 -2.86 -23.99
N GLY A 403 13.69 -2.32 -23.08
CA GLY A 403 13.26 -1.42 -22.02
C GLY A 403 13.82 -1.80 -20.65
N ASP A 404 13.13 -1.35 -19.60
CA ASP A 404 13.53 -1.63 -18.22
C ASP A 404 13.17 -3.07 -17.83
N GLN A 405 13.91 -3.64 -16.87
CA GLN A 405 13.59 -4.98 -16.37
C GLN A 405 12.17 -5.07 -15.79
N SER A 406 11.66 -3.99 -15.21
CA SER A 406 10.32 -3.94 -14.62
C SER A 406 9.20 -4.20 -15.64
N ASP A 407 9.41 -3.81 -16.91
CA ASP A 407 8.44 -3.94 -18.00
C ASP A 407 8.03 -5.38 -18.30
N ALA A 408 8.97 -6.32 -18.11
CA ALA A 408 8.77 -7.75 -18.32
C ALA A 408 9.03 -8.59 -17.07
N SER A 409 8.96 -7.96 -15.89
CA SER A 409 9.25 -8.62 -14.60
C SER A 409 8.44 -9.91 -14.38
N SER A 410 7.17 -9.94 -14.82
CA SER A 410 6.33 -11.14 -14.81
C SER A 410 6.92 -12.25 -15.69
N VAL A 411 7.38 -11.92 -16.91
CA VAL A 411 7.96 -12.92 -17.83
C VAL A 411 9.21 -13.51 -17.22
N VAL A 412 10.12 -12.66 -16.73
CA VAL A 412 11.36 -13.10 -16.05
C VAL A 412 11.02 -14.02 -14.87
N PHE A 413 10.05 -13.65 -14.03
CA PHE A 413 9.66 -14.44 -12.87
C PHE A 413 9.24 -15.88 -13.25
N TYR A 414 8.40 -16.03 -14.29
CA TYR A 414 7.89 -17.35 -14.69
C TYR A 414 8.90 -18.16 -15.53
N THR A 415 9.79 -17.51 -16.29
CA THR A 415 10.69 -18.20 -17.22
C THR A 415 12.12 -18.34 -16.75
N HIS A 416 12.54 -17.64 -15.67
CA HIS A 416 13.94 -17.65 -15.21
C HIS A 416 14.50 -19.05 -14.96
N ARG A 417 13.71 -19.93 -14.33
CA ARG A 417 14.13 -21.33 -14.09
C ARG A 417 14.23 -22.14 -15.38
N PHE A 418 13.38 -21.85 -16.36
CA PHE A 418 13.35 -22.55 -17.64
C PHE A 418 14.56 -22.20 -18.51
N PHE A 419 14.88 -20.90 -18.64
CA PHE A 419 16.04 -20.46 -19.42
C PHE A 419 17.38 -20.66 -18.69
N GLY A 420 17.35 -20.74 -17.35
CA GLY A 420 18.54 -20.95 -16.51
C GLY A 420 19.57 -19.82 -16.60
N ARG A 421 19.21 -18.67 -17.18
CA ARG A 421 20.08 -17.53 -17.41
C ARG A 421 19.29 -16.21 -17.27
N PRO A 422 19.95 -15.09 -16.99
CA PRO A 422 19.30 -13.78 -16.96
C PRO A 422 18.75 -13.39 -18.35
N ALA A 423 17.67 -12.63 -18.35
CA ALA A 423 17.21 -11.95 -19.55
C ALA A 423 18.21 -10.87 -19.97
N LEU A 424 18.36 -10.67 -21.28
CA LEU A 424 19.13 -9.54 -21.81
C LEU A 424 18.23 -8.30 -21.86
N LEU A 425 18.82 -7.13 -21.62
CA LEU A 425 18.10 -5.86 -21.50
C LEU A 425 18.65 -4.86 -22.52
N VAL A 426 17.83 -4.42 -23.46
CA VAL A 426 18.17 -3.32 -24.38
C VAL A 426 17.70 -2.01 -23.75
N HIS A 427 18.60 -1.03 -23.60
CA HIS A 427 18.33 0.23 -22.88
C HIS A 427 17.85 0.05 -21.41
N GLY A 428 18.12 -1.10 -20.79
CA GLY A 428 17.61 -1.43 -19.45
C GLY A 428 18.32 -0.78 -18.27
N THR A 429 19.17 0.20 -18.50
CA THR A 429 19.87 0.97 -17.45
C THR A 429 19.14 2.26 -17.10
N ALA A 430 17.88 2.43 -17.52
CA ALA A 430 17.14 3.68 -17.30
C ALA A 430 16.63 3.86 -15.86
N SER A 431 16.21 2.79 -15.18
CA SER A 431 15.65 2.89 -13.82
C SER A 431 16.21 1.84 -12.85
N SER A 432 15.50 0.73 -12.66
CA SER A 432 15.67 -0.26 -11.60
C SER A 432 17.09 -0.85 -11.53
N MET A 433 17.72 -1.02 -12.70
CA MET A 433 19.04 -1.66 -12.81
C MET A 433 20.20 -0.67 -12.91
N LEU A 434 19.95 0.64 -12.97
CA LEU A 434 20.96 1.67 -13.24
C LEU A 434 22.16 1.58 -12.27
N TRP A 435 21.89 1.62 -10.97
CA TRP A 435 22.95 1.57 -9.95
C TRP A 435 23.77 0.28 -10.02
N GLY A 436 23.11 -0.88 -10.16
CA GLY A 436 23.77 -2.18 -10.26
C GLY A 436 24.58 -2.33 -11.56
N SER A 437 24.11 -1.74 -12.65
CA SER A 437 24.79 -1.81 -13.96
C SER A 437 26.14 -1.09 -14.01
N CYS A 438 26.37 -0.15 -13.08
CA CYS A 438 27.60 0.64 -13.04
C CYS A 438 28.76 -0.03 -12.29
N TYR A 439 28.51 -1.16 -11.62
CA TYR A 439 29.56 -1.92 -10.95
C TYR A 439 30.50 -2.60 -11.98
N PRO A 440 31.83 -2.65 -11.74
CA PRO A 440 32.77 -3.30 -12.66
C PRO A 440 32.51 -4.79 -12.89
N ASP A 441 31.96 -5.48 -11.89
CA ASP A 441 31.59 -6.90 -11.92
C ASP A 441 30.14 -7.15 -12.35
N ALA A 442 29.42 -6.11 -12.79
CA ALA A 442 28.05 -6.24 -13.26
C ALA A 442 27.97 -7.25 -14.43
N PRO A 443 26.97 -8.17 -14.42
CA PRO A 443 26.74 -9.08 -15.52
C PRO A 443 26.57 -8.32 -16.85
N LYS A 444 27.18 -8.84 -17.92
CA LYS A 444 27.09 -8.27 -19.27
C LYS A 444 25.77 -8.62 -19.96
N ILE A 445 24.67 -8.18 -19.36
CA ILE A 445 23.30 -8.44 -19.83
C ILE A 445 22.67 -7.24 -20.56
N PHE A 446 23.34 -6.09 -20.52
CA PHE A 446 22.86 -4.86 -21.14
C PHE A 446 23.36 -4.76 -22.59
N LEU A 447 22.44 -4.61 -23.52
CA LEU A 447 22.70 -4.50 -24.95
C LEU A 447 22.42 -3.10 -25.46
N THR A 448 23.20 -2.67 -26.44
CA THR A 448 22.88 -1.53 -27.32
C THR A 448 22.07 -1.99 -28.53
N ASP A 449 21.42 -1.07 -29.23
CA ASP A 449 20.67 -1.37 -30.46
C ASP A 449 21.54 -2.06 -31.52
N ASN A 450 22.78 -1.61 -31.69
CA ASN A 450 23.74 -2.22 -32.61
C ASN A 450 24.10 -3.65 -32.22
N GLN A 451 24.22 -3.92 -30.91
CA GLN A 451 24.45 -5.28 -30.40
C GLN A 451 23.21 -6.15 -30.57
N LEU A 452 22.01 -5.62 -30.35
CA LEU A 452 20.76 -6.34 -30.63
C LEU A 452 20.71 -6.76 -32.10
N VAL A 453 20.96 -5.82 -33.02
CA VAL A 453 20.94 -6.07 -34.46
C VAL A 453 21.95 -7.13 -34.88
N SER A 454 23.11 -7.22 -34.22
CA SER A 454 24.16 -8.19 -34.57
C SER A 454 23.90 -9.59 -34.03
N VAL A 455 23.22 -9.73 -32.87
CA VAL A 455 22.86 -11.04 -32.30
C VAL A 455 21.53 -11.57 -32.84
N TRP A 456 20.64 -10.70 -33.29
CA TRP A 456 19.31 -11.08 -33.78
C TRP A 456 19.38 -11.97 -35.03
N GLY A 457 18.81 -13.18 -34.94
CA GLY A 457 18.86 -14.17 -36.02
C GLY A 457 20.12 -15.03 -36.04
N ALA A 458 21.10 -14.77 -35.17
CA ALA A 458 22.34 -15.55 -35.08
C ALA A 458 22.29 -16.55 -33.91
N GLY A 459 22.80 -17.76 -34.10
CA GLY A 459 22.86 -18.77 -33.04
C GLY A 459 21.49 -19.30 -32.59
N HIS A 460 21.32 -19.46 -31.27
CA HIS A 460 20.06 -19.91 -30.67
C HIS A 460 18.91 -18.91 -30.94
N ARG A 461 17.66 -19.38 -30.86
CA ARG A 461 16.49 -18.55 -31.12
C ARG A 461 16.40 -17.43 -30.07
N HIS A 462 16.08 -16.24 -30.54
CA HIS A 462 15.85 -15.08 -29.68
C HIS A 462 14.36 -14.78 -29.57
N TRP A 463 13.98 -14.33 -28.38
CA TRP A 463 12.63 -13.88 -28.04
C TRP A 463 12.71 -12.46 -27.52
N LEU A 464 11.98 -11.53 -28.13
CA LEU A 464 12.01 -10.12 -27.79
C LEU A 464 10.66 -9.68 -27.26
N PHE A 465 10.65 -9.12 -26.06
CA PHE A 465 9.51 -8.47 -25.46
C PHE A 465 9.67 -6.95 -25.51
N ALA A 466 8.61 -6.24 -25.88
CA ALA A 466 8.53 -4.79 -25.70
C ALA A 466 7.10 -4.36 -25.34
N GLN A 467 7.00 -3.27 -24.58
CA GLN A 467 5.75 -2.52 -24.43
C GLN A 467 5.49 -1.65 -25.67
N ASP A 468 4.25 -1.20 -25.84
CA ASP A 468 3.80 -0.41 -27.00
C ASP A 468 4.59 0.89 -27.20
N THR A 469 5.05 1.52 -26.12
CA THR A 469 5.93 2.70 -26.17
C THR A 469 7.24 2.45 -26.91
N ASN A 470 7.75 1.22 -26.86
CA ASN A 470 8.99 0.79 -27.51
C ASN A 470 8.76 -0.02 -28.79
N ARG A 471 7.51 -0.35 -29.11
CA ARG A 471 7.15 -1.22 -30.23
C ARG A 471 7.61 -0.65 -31.58
N SER A 472 7.33 0.62 -31.85
CA SER A 472 7.71 1.27 -33.11
C SER A 472 9.23 1.29 -33.29
N SER A 473 9.99 1.56 -32.21
CA SER A 473 11.45 1.52 -32.19
C SER A 473 11.98 0.13 -32.54
N VAL A 474 11.40 -0.92 -31.96
CA VAL A 474 11.76 -2.31 -32.25
C VAL A 474 11.44 -2.68 -33.70
N GLU A 475 10.24 -2.38 -34.17
CA GLU A 475 9.79 -2.67 -35.53
C GLU A 475 10.64 -1.96 -36.58
N GLN A 476 11.08 -0.73 -36.31
CA GLN A 476 12.00 0.01 -37.17
C GLN A 476 13.43 -0.57 -37.14
N LEU A 477 13.94 -0.90 -35.95
CA LEU A 477 15.31 -1.40 -35.77
C LEU A 477 15.53 -2.79 -36.39
N LEU A 478 14.53 -3.67 -36.27
CA LEU A 478 14.57 -5.05 -36.74
C LEU A 478 13.65 -5.28 -37.94
N ALA A 479 13.38 -4.23 -38.72
CA ALA A 479 12.49 -4.27 -39.88
C ALA A 479 12.79 -5.46 -40.80
N GLY A 480 11.74 -6.22 -41.14
CA GLY A 480 11.82 -7.41 -41.99
C GLY A 480 12.44 -8.65 -41.35
N ARG A 481 12.86 -8.59 -40.07
CA ARG A 481 13.50 -9.70 -39.33
C ARG A 481 12.72 -10.13 -38.08
N LEU A 482 11.53 -9.59 -37.87
CA LEU A 482 10.65 -9.90 -36.75
C LEU A 482 9.55 -10.88 -37.17
N PHE A 483 9.39 -11.95 -36.42
CA PHE A 483 8.24 -12.84 -36.52
C PHE A 483 7.34 -12.61 -35.31
N PRO A 484 6.14 -12.02 -35.48
CA PRO A 484 5.24 -11.75 -34.36
C PRO A 484 4.73 -13.07 -33.78
N VAL A 485 4.79 -13.19 -32.46
CA VAL A 485 4.33 -14.39 -31.74
C VAL A 485 3.00 -14.11 -31.06
N GLN A 486 2.94 -13.04 -30.28
CA GLN A 486 1.78 -12.71 -29.47
C GLN A 486 1.75 -11.22 -29.17
N SER A 487 0.55 -10.63 -29.19
CA SER A 487 0.30 -9.26 -28.71
C SER A 487 -0.89 -9.31 -27.77
N ILE A 488 -0.73 -8.75 -26.58
CA ILE A 488 -1.74 -8.72 -25.50
C ILE A 488 -1.65 -7.35 -24.85
N ALA A 489 -2.79 -6.66 -24.72
CA ALA A 489 -2.87 -5.30 -24.22
C ALA A 489 -1.81 -4.40 -24.88
N ASP A 490 -0.95 -3.78 -24.08
CA ASP A 490 0.11 -2.85 -24.45
C ASP A 490 1.48 -3.52 -24.68
N LYS A 491 1.49 -4.82 -24.97
CA LYS A 491 2.72 -5.64 -25.00
C LYS A 491 2.77 -6.48 -26.24
N THR A 492 3.98 -6.67 -26.77
CA THR A 492 4.21 -7.54 -27.91
C THR A 492 5.45 -8.40 -27.71
N LEU A 493 5.34 -9.66 -28.15
CA LEU A 493 6.38 -10.66 -28.15
C LEU A 493 6.69 -11.05 -29.60
N TRP A 494 7.97 -11.01 -29.96
CA TRP A 494 8.50 -11.46 -31.25
C TRP A 494 9.55 -12.55 -31.08
N THR A 495 9.82 -13.25 -32.17
CA THR A 495 10.97 -14.14 -32.32
C THR A 495 11.74 -13.84 -33.61
N ASP A 496 12.98 -14.32 -33.69
CA ASP A 496 13.91 -14.04 -34.81
C ASP A 496 13.73 -14.98 -36.02
N ARG A 497 12.93 -16.03 -35.90
CA ARG A 497 12.66 -17.02 -36.96
C ARG A 497 11.27 -17.67 -36.81
N PRO A 498 10.67 -18.27 -37.86
CA PRO A 498 9.38 -18.95 -37.75
C PRO A 498 9.34 -19.99 -36.62
N LEU A 499 8.20 -20.14 -35.96
CA LEU A 499 8.00 -21.10 -34.85
C LEU A 499 8.10 -22.55 -35.32
#